data_AF-A0A2A6JSY6-F1
#
_entry.id   AF-A0A2A6JSY6-F1
#
_cell.length_a   1.000
_cell.length_b   1.000
_cell.length_c   1.000
_cell.angle_alpha   90.00
_cell.angle_beta   90.00
_cell.angle_gamma   90.00
#
_symmetry.space_group_name_H-M   'P 1'
#
loop_
_entity.id
_entity.type
_entity.pdbx_description
1 polymer ?
#
loop_
_entity_poly.entity_id
_entity_poly.type
_entity_poly.pdbx_seq_one_letter_code
_entity_poly.pdbx_strand_id
1 'polypeptide(L)'
;MAGFSEEILEEFGSDGFFYNIRKMNFVKIEAVRAIEKIRHLDPGTCSESEKKEAAYLIWELPVHALWWRDRCVAMGADKAEFDAYAHELQRVVAEKMKALLDQS
;
A
#
# COMPACT_ATOMS: atom_id res chain seq x y z
N MET A 1 -4.20 18.12 -9.35
CA MET A 1 -4.15 17.23 -8.19
C MET A 1 -4.37 15.84 -8.73
N ALA A 2 -3.41 14.94 -8.55
CA ALA A 2 -3.59 13.54 -8.92
C ALA A 2 -4.75 12.98 -8.09
N GLY A 3 -5.58 12.14 -8.69
CA GLY A 3 -6.67 11.48 -7.96
C GLY A 3 -6.11 10.43 -6.99
N PHE A 4 -6.87 10.07 -5.94
CA PHE A 4 -6.51 9.01 -4.99
C PHE A 4 -5.97 7.76 -5.68
N SER A 5 -6.66 7.31 -6.73
CA SER A 5 -6.34 6.11 -7.49
C SER A 5 -4.99 6.23 -8.20
N GLU A 6 -4.65 7.41 -8.71
CA GLU A 6 -3.40 7.66 -9.43
C GLU A 6 -2.18 7.53 -8.51
N GLU A 7 -2.24 8.10 -7.29
CA GLU A 7 -1.15 8.01 -6.31
C GLU A 7 -0.88 6.58 -5.85
N ILE A 8 -1.92 5.74 -5.74
CA ILE A 8 -1.77 4.32 -5.41
C ILE A 8 -1.20 3.53 -6.60
N LEU A 9 -1.65 3.83 -7.82
CA LEU A 9 -1.16 3.17 -9.03
C LEU A 9 0.33 3.45 -9.30
N GLU A 10 0.84 4.61 -8.88
CA GLU A 10 2.28 4.91 -8.94
C GLU A 10 3.13 3.90 -8.16
N GLU A 11 2.61 3.31 -7.07
CA GLU A 11 3.35 2.32 -6.29
C GLU A 11 3.56 0.99 -7.04
N PHE A 12 2.85 0.78 -8.15
CA PHE A 12 3.06 -0.33 -9.09
C PHE A 12 3.92 0.06 -10.30
N GLY A 13 4.24 1.35 -10.45
CA GLY A 13 5.16 1.89 -11.45
C GLY A 13 6.63 1.58 -11.12
N SER A 14 7.55 1.90 -12.04
CA SER A 14 8.96 1.51 -11.93
C SER A 14 9.68 1.98 -10.67
N ASP A 15 9.19 3.04 -10.04
CA ASP A 15 9.77 3.63 -8.83
C ASP A 15 8.95 3.33 -7.56
N GLY A 16 7.93 2.50 -7.70
CA GLY A 16 6.98 2.15 -6.65
C GLY A 16 7.42 0.96 -5.81
N PHE A 17 6.99 0.92 -4.55
CA PHE A 17 7.34 -0.16 -3.64
C PHE A 17 6.87 -1.53 -4.13
N PHE A 18 5.63 -1.63 -4.64
CA PHE A 18 5.08 -2.92 -5.10
C PHE A 18 5.80 -3.43 -6.35
N TYR A 19 6.30 -2.54 -7.20
CA TYR A 19 7.19 -2.91 -8.30
C TYR A 19 8.51 -3.50 -7.78
N ASN A 20 9.13 -2.86 -6.79
CA ASN A 20 10.42 -3.29 -6.26
C ASN A 20 10.36 -4.64 -5.55
N ILE A 21 9.34 -4.90 -4.72
CA ILE A 21 9.20 -6.23 -4.08
C ILE A 21 8.90 -7.33 -5.10
N ARG A 22 8.24 -7.04 -6.23
CA ARG A 22 8.06 -7.99 -7.33
C ARG A 22 9.39 -8.35 -8.00
N LYS A 23 10.36 -7.44 -7.97
CA LYS A 23 11.76 -7.68 -8.37
C LYS A 23 12.61 -8.29 -7.25
N MET A 24 11.97 -8.68 -6.14
CA MET A 24 12.61 -9.25 -4.95
C MET A 24 13.58 -8.27 -4.28
N ASN A 25 13.33 -6.97 -4.44
CA ASN A 25 14.11 -5.89 -3.85
C ASN A 25 13.26 -5.17 -2.80
N PHE A 26 13.55 -5.40 -1.52
CA PHE A 26 12.89 -4.70 -0.43
C PHE A 26 13.71 -3.47 -0.01
N VAL A 27 13.17 -2.30 -0.28
CA VAL A 27 13.77 -1.02 0.09
C VAL A 27 12.93 -0.38 1.19
N LYS A 28 13.44 -0.38 2.42
CA LYS A 28 12.71 0.09 3.61
C LYS A 28 12.15 1.51 3.47
N ILE A 29 12.92 2.44 2.91
CA ILE A 29 12.49 3.83 2.76
C ILE A 29 11.29 3.96 1.81
N GLU A 30 11.22 3.14 0.77
CA GLU A 30 10.10 3.10 -0.16
C GLU A 30 8.88 2.45 0.48
N ALA A 31 9.09 1.40 1.27
CA ALA A 31 8.05 0.76 2.05
C ALA A 31 7.34 1.79 2.96
N VAL A 32 8.12 2.55 3.74
CA VAL A 32 7.59 3.61 4.61
C VAL A 32 6.85 4.67 3.78
N ARG A 33 7.42 5.11 2.64
CA ARG A 33 6.77 6.08 1.76
C ARG A 33 5.41 5.59 1.24
N ALA A 34 5.30 4.33 0.81
CA ALA A 34 4.05 3.75 0.34
C ALA A 34 2.97 3.75 1.44
N ILE A 35 3.34 3.42 2.69
CA ILE A 35 2.41 3.51 3.83
C ILE A 35 1.97 4.95 4.08
N GLU A 36 2.91 5.90 4.11
CA GLU A 36 2.57 7.29 4.36
C GLU A 36 1.67 7.86 3.26
N LYS A 37 1.88 7.49 1.99
CA LYS A 37 0.96 7.84 0.90
C LYS A 37 -0.45 7.39 1.23
N ILE A 38 -0.66 6.09 1.51
CA ILE A 38 -1.98 5.56 1.85
C ILE A 38 -2.57 6.26 3.09
N ARG A 39 -1.76 6.54 4.11
CA ARG A 39 -2.18 7.17 5.36
C ARG A 39 -2.67 8.61 5.18
N HIS A 40 -2.03 9.40 4.32
CA HIS A 40 -2.37 10.82 4.16
C HIS A 40 -3.58 11.06 3.25
N LEU A 41 -4.11 10.02 2.60
CA LEU A 41 -5.30 10.14 1.78
C LEU A 41 -6.50 10.52 2.64
N ASP A 42 -7.25 11.56 2.24
CA ASP A 42 -8.46 12.02 2.94
C ASP A 42 -9.73 11.60 2.17
N PRO A 43 -10.45 10.55 2.64
CA PRO A 43 -11.69 10.10 2.03
C PRO A 43 -12.77 11.19 1.95
N GLY A 44 -12.73 12.22 2.81
CA GLY A 44 -13.70 13.31 2.83
C GLY A 44 -13.65 14.21 1.59
N THR A 45 -12.56 14.15 0.83
CA THR A 45 -12.37 14.91 -0.41
C THR A 45 -12.74 14.13 -1.68
N CYS A 46 -13.06 12.84 -1.54
CA CYS A 46 -13.37 11.94 -2.65
C CYS A 46 -14.88 11.84 -2.89
N SER A 47 -15.28 11.78 -4.17
CA SER A 47 -16.62 11.37 -4.57
C SER A 47 -16.88 9.89 -4.21
N GLU A 48 -18.15 9.49 -4.15
CA GLU A 48 -18.51 8.09 -3.87
C GLU A 48 -17.94 7.09 -4.89
N SER A 49 -17.79 7.50 -6.16
CA SER A 49 -17.10 6.68 -7.16
C SER A 49 -15.60 6.52 -6.86
N GLU A 50 -14.94 7.62 -6.49
CA GLU A 50 -13.51 7.59 -6.14
C GLU A 50 -13.27 6.79 -4.87
N LYS A 51 -14.15 6.87 -3.87
CA LYS A 51 -14.05 6.05 -2.65
C LYS A 51 -14.14 4.55 -2.94
N LYS A 52 -15.00 4.14 -3.89
CA LYS A 52 -15.12 2.73 -4.29
C LYS A 52 -13.89 2.25 -5.04
N GLU A 53 -13.40 3.04 -6.00
CA GLU A 53 -12.18 2.72 -6.74
C GLU A 53 -10.98 2.62 -5.79
N ALA A 54 -10.85 3.60 -4.89
CA ALA A 54 -9.90 3.62 -3.79
C ALA A 54 -9.93 2.34 -2.96
N ALA A 55 -11.13 1.94 -2.51
CA ALA A 55 -11.33 0.74 -1.73
C ALA A 55 -10.89 -0.52 -2.50
N TYR A 56 -11.23 -0.62 -3.79
CA TYR A 56 -10.82 -1.71 -4.68
C TYR A 56 -9.31 -1.77 -4.93
N LEU A 57 -8.60 -0.65 -4.89
CA LEU A 57 -7.16 -0.62 -5.07
C LEU A 57 -6.40 -1.00 -3.79
N ILE A 58 -6.85 -0.55 -2.63
CA ILE A 58 -6.05 -0.67 -1.40
C ILE A 58 -6.24 -1.99 -0.66
N TRP A 59 -7.41 -2.65 -0.78
CA TRP A 59 -7.75 -3.81 0.06
C TRP A 59 -6.81 -5.01 -0.13
N GLU A 60 -6.24 -5.18 -1.33
CA GLU A 60 -5.35 -6.30 -1.66
C GLU A 60 -3.87 -6.04 -1.36
N LEU A 61 -3.49 -4.78 -1.10
CA LEU A 61 -2.09 -4.39 -0.89
C LEU A 61 -1.37 -5.20 0.19
N PRO A 62 -1.97 -5.50 1.37
CA PRO A 62 -1.32 -6.31 2.38
C PRO A 62 -1.02 -7.73 1.89
N VAL A 63 -1.94 -8.33 1.12
CA VAL A 63 -1.75 -9.67 0.55
C VAL A 63 -0.65 -9.64 -0.50
N HIS A 64 -0.61 -8.62 -1.35
CA HIS A 64 0.47 -8.43 -2.32
C HIS A 64 1.84 -8.28 -1.66
N ALA A 65 1.96 -7.54 -0.56
CA ALA A 65 3.21 -7.44 0.18
C ALA A 65 3.67 -8.82 0.70
N LEU A 66 2.77 -9.58 1.33
CA LEU A 66 3.09 -10.89 1.88
C LEU A 66 3.45 -11.92 0.80
N TRP A 67 2.85 -11.84 -0.39
CA TRP A 67 3.13 -12.74 -1.51
C TRP A 67 4.61 -12.78 -1.90
N TRP A 68 5.30 -11.63 -1.79
CA TRP A 68 6.71 -11.51 -2.17
C TRP A 68 7.69 -11.62 -1.02
N ARG A 69 7.21 -11.63 0.23
CA ARG A 69 8.05 -11.60 1.45
C ARG A 69 9.16 -12.64 1.41
N ASP A 70 8.81 -13.91 1.27
CA ASP A 70 9.76 -15.00 1.41
C ASP A 70 10.84 -14.94 0.31
N ARG A 71 10.50 -14.42 -0.88
CA ARG A 71 11.45 -14.21 -1.98
C ARG A 71 12.36 -13.02 -1.71
N CYS A 72 11.84 -11.90 -1.19
CA CYS A 72 12.67 -10.76 -0.79
C CYS A 72 13.64 -11.14 0.34
N VAL A 73 13.19 -11.91 1.33
CA VAL A 73 14.03 -12.39 2.43
C VAL A 73 15.12 -13.34 1.90
N ALA A 74 14.78 -14.23 0.97
CA ALA A 74 15.78 -15.09 0.31
C ALA A 74 16.84 -14.28 -0.47
N MET A 75 16.51 -13.07 -0.92
CA MET A 75 17.41 -12.15 -1.60
C MET A 75 18.16 -11.20 -0.64
N GLY A 76 18.00 -11.37 0.67
CA GLY A 76 18.75 -10.62 1.69
C GLY A 76 17.98 -9.51 2.41
N ALA A 77 16.66 -9.39 2.19
CA ALA A 77 15.83 -8.49 2.98
C ALA A 77 15.75 -8.95 4.45
N ASP A 78 15.74 -8.00 5.38
CA ASP A 78 15.47 -8.30 6.78
C ASP A 78 14.00 -8.72 6.97
N LYS A 79 13.80 -9.94 7.45
CA LYS A 79 12.46 -10.49 7.64
C LYS A 79 11.65 -9.72 8.68
N ALA A 80 12.26 -9.32 9.79
CA ALA A 80 11.55 -8.61 10.85
C ALA A 80 11.10 -7.22 10.36
N GLU A 81 11.94 -6.53 9.58
CA GLU A 81 11.56 -5.25 8.97
C GLU A 81 10.44 -5.41 7.93
N PHE A 82 10.51 -6.46 7.10
CA PHE A 82 9.44 -6.75 6.13
C PHE A 82 8.12 -7.08 6.85
N ASP A 83 8.16 -7.95 7.85
CA ASP A 83 6.97 -8.34 8.63
C ASP A 83 6.37 -7.11 9.33
N ALA A 84 7.20 -6.23 9.91
CA ALA A 84 6.76 -4.97 10.51
C ALA A 84 6.07 -4.06 9.49
N TYR A 85 6.64 -3.93 8.28
CA TYR A 85 6.01 -3.20 7.18
C TYR A 85 4.65 -3.80 6.80
N ALA A 86 4.57 -5.11 6.59
CA ALA A 86 3.35 -5.77 6.15
C ALA A 86 2.21 -5.61 7.19
N HIS A 87 2.54 -5.71 8.48
CA HIS A 87 1.59 -5.46 9.57
C HIS A 87 1.11 -4.01 9.61
N GLU A 88 2.01 -3.05 9.44
CA GLU A 88 1.63 -1.64 9.43
C GLU A 88 0.79 -1.28 8.19
N LEU A 89 1.13 -1.82 7.02
CA LEU A 89 0.33 -1.70 5.81
C LEU A 89 -1.08 -2.26 6.03
N GLN A 90 -1.21 -3.45 6.62
CA GLN A 90 -2.51 -4.04 6.96
C GLN A 90 -3.34 -3.12 7.86
N ARG A 91 -2.72 -2.55 8.90
CA ARG A 91 -3.38 -1.63 9.85
C ARG A 91 -3.90 -0.39 9.14
N VAL A 92 -3.04 0.28 8.36
CA VAL A 92 -3.39 1.51 7.64
C VAL A 92 -4.46 1.25 6.58
N VAL A 93 -4.35 0.16 5.83
CA VAL A 93 -5.39 -0.24 4.85
C VAL A 93 -6.71 -0.48 5.56
N ALA A 94 -6.74 -1.19 6.70
CA ALA A 94 -7.97 -1.43 7.45
C ALA A 94 -8.61 -0.12 7.96
N GLU A 95 -7.81 0.83 8.45
CA GLU A 95 -8.29 2.15 8.86
C GLU A 95 -8.89 2.94 7.69
N LYS A 96 -8.22 2.93 6.53
CA LYS A 96 -8.72 3.60 5.33
C LYS A 96 -9.95 2.94 4.76
N MET A 97 -10.01 1.62 4.74
CA MET A 97 -11.19 0.89 4.29
C MET A 97 -12.42 1.25 5.14
N LYS A 98 -12.29 1.38 6.46
CA LYS A 98 -13.39 1.86 7.30
C LYS A 98 -13.84 3.26 6.88
N ALA A 99 -12.91 4.21 6.78
CA ALA A 99 -13.24 5.59 6.39
C ALA A 99 -13.80 5.73 4.96
N LEU A 100 -13.41 4.85 4.03
CA LEU A 100 -13.93 4.82 2.65
C LEU A 100 -15.32 4.19 2.56
N LEU A 101 -15.63 3.24 3.43
CA LEU A 101 -16.89 2.48 3.43
C LEU A 101 -17.93 3.01 4.41
N ASP A 102 -17.53 3.83 5.38
CA ASP A 102 -18.43 4.46 6.33
C ASP A 102 -19.37 5.42 5.60
N GLN A 103 -20.66 5.08 5.60
CA GLN A 103 -21.73 5.91 5.06
C GLN A 103 -22.11 6.94 6.12
N SER A 104 -21.48 8.11 6.07
CA SER A 104 -21.93 9.31 6.78
C SER A 104 -22.57 10.30 5.83
#